data_AF-A0A1L7LH02-F1
#
_entry.id   AF-A0A1L7LH02-F1
#
_cell.length_a   1.000
_cell.length_b   1.000
_cell.length_c   1.000
_cell.angle_alpha   90.00
_cell.angle_beta   90.00
_cell.angle_gamma   90.00
#
_symmetry.space_group_name_H-M   'P 1'
#
loop_
_entity.id
_entity.type
_entity.pdbx_description
1 polymer ?
#
loop_
_entity_poly.entity_id
_entity_poly.type
_entity_poly.pdbx_seq_one_letter_code
_entity_poly.pdbx_strand_id
1 'polypeptide(L)'
;MNSYKYLKYSQYAKQALIFINFLAVTYYVFVYLFASKYIVAKNLSHVLLDKLDVVPIAPENIFFTTLFFFAIFLIVMFYRESILNKKEEINDWLIVAEIVLMILTFISLQFSYNGLFLLVFADIFYSYANFYNVKEQKYWLLFIILGFGMLLISNFDLLSLVMRLPSLDVYISFFPSGSRLIVMFIKNFLYSLNIIVFLISLVAYIMYSVAENHKIEEELRMAARANIELNDYVSLAEKIAEDKERKRIAREIHDTLGHALTGISAGIDAVTVLVDFDPNHAKSQLKNVSDVVREGIQDVRRSLEK
;
A
#
# COMPACT_ATOMS: atom_id res chain seq x y z
N MET A 1 17.23 -1.19 4.11
CA MET A 1 18.03 -1.11 2.85
C MET A 1 17.51 -2.03 1.74
N ASN A 2 16.88 -3.18 2.05
CA ASN A 2 16.38 -4.11 1.03
C ASN A 2 15.05 -3.71 0.35
N SER A 3 14.10 -3.05 1.04
CA SER A 3 12.79 -2.69 0.44
C SER A 3 12.92 -1.79 -0.81
N TYR A 4 13.79 -0.77 -0.79
CA TYR A 4 14.07 0.08 -1.95
C TYR A 4 14.60 -0.68 -3.16
N LYS A 5 15.37 -1.76 -2.93
CA LYS A 5 15.90 -2.60 -4.01
C LYS A 5 14.77 -3.40 -4.66
N TYR A 6 13.85 -3.95 -3.87
CA TYR A 6 12.69 -4.69 -4.37
C TYR A 6 11.68 -3.79 -5.10
N LEU A 7 11.46 -2.57 -4.61
CA LEU A 7 10.64 -1.58 -5.31
C LEU A 7 11.17 -1.31 -6.72
N LYS A 8 12.49 -1.08 -6.82
CA LYS A 8 13.15 -0.81 -8.11
C LYS A 8 13.06 -2.02 -9.06
N TYR A 9 13.22 -3.24 -8.54
CA TYR A 9 13.05 -4.45 -9.34
C TYR A 9 11.62 -4.65 -9.84
N SER A 10 10.63 -4.40 -8.99
CA SER A 10 9.22 -4.48 -9.38
C SER A 10 8.89 -3.49 -10.50
N GLN A 11 9.36 -2.24 -10.39
CA GLN A 11 9.20 -1.22 -11.43
C GLN A 11 9.86 -1.63 -12.76
N TYR A 12 11.10 -2.12 -12.72
CA TYR A 12 11.78 -2.58 -13.93
C TYR A 12 11.09 -3.78 -14.58
N ALA A 13 10.59 -4.71 -13.77
CA ALA A 13 9.88 -5.87 -14.30
C ALA A 13 8.54 -5.48 -14.95
N LYS A 14 7.82 -4.50 -14.37
CA LYS A 14 6.63 -3.91 -15.00
C LYS A 14 6.97 -3.26 -16.34
N GLN A 15 8.00 -2.42 -16.38
CA GLN A 15 8.44 -1.76 -17.62
C GLN A 15 8.86 -2.76 -18.70
N ALA A 16 9.56 -3.82 -18.32
CA ALA A 16 9.92 -4.91 -19.23
C ALA A 16 8.67 -5.60 -19.80
N LEU A 17 7.64 -5.82 -18.97
CA LEU A 17 6.37 -6.43 -19.42
C LEU A 17 5.59 -5.51 -20.37
N ILE A 18 5.62 -4.19 -20.14
CA ILE A 18 5.03 -3.22 -21.07
C ILE A 18 5.79 -3.25 -22.41
N PHE A 19 7.13 -3.22 -22.35
CA PHE A 19 7.99 -3.21 -23.52
C PHE A 19 7.85 -4.47 -24.38
N ILE A 20 7.80 -5.66 -23.77
CA ILE A 20 7.63 -6.90 -24.53
C ILE A 20 6.24 -7.01 -25.17
N ASN A 21 5.19 -6.51 -24.51
CA ASN A 21 3.85 -6.41 -25.11
C ASN A 21 3.83 -5.40 -26.26
N PHE A 22 4.53 -4.27 -26.13
CA PHE A 22 4.68 -3.29 -27.20
C PHE A 22 5.35 -3.91 -28.44
N LEU A 23 6.44 -4.65 -28.24
CA LEU A 23 7.11 -5.39 -29.33
C LEU A 23 6.18 -6.44 -29.94
N ALA A 24 5.45 -7.20 -29.12
CA ALA A 24 4.52 -8.22 -29.60
C ALA A 24 3.39 -7.62 -30.42
N VAL A 25 2.63 -6.65 -29.91
CA VAL A 25 1.52 -6.03 -30.64
C VAL A 25 1.99 -5.44 -31.97
N THR A 26 3.10 -4.69 -31.93
CA THR A 26 3.70 -4.10 -33.12
C THR A 26 4.09 -5.17 -34.14
N TYR A 27 4.74 -6.24 -33.68
CA TYR A 27 5.14 -7.36 -34.52
C TYR A 27 3.94 -8.04 -35.19
N TYR A 28 2.88 -8.38 -34.45
CA TYR A 28 1.69 -9.05 -34.99
C TYR A 28 1.01 -8.20 -36.07
N VAL A 29 0.83 -6.91 -35.80
CA VAL A 29 0.27 -5.94 -36.74
C VAL A 29 1.11 -5.84 -38.02
N PHE A 30 2.44 -5.78 -37.91
CA PHE A 30 3.31 -5.78 -39.08
C PHE A 30 3.24 -7.09 -39.86
N VAL A 31 3.19 -8.25 -39.21
CA VAL A 31 3.05 -9.53 -39.90
C VAL A 31 1.75 -9.58 -40.68
N TYR A 32 0.63 -9.15 -40.11
CA TYR A 32 -0.64 -9.05 -40.85
C TYR A 32 -0.54 -8.17 -42.09
N LEU A 33 0.07 -6.99 -41.96
CA LEU A 33 0.23 -6.04 -43.06
C LEU A 33 1.14 -6.59 -44.17
N PHE A 34 2.32 -7.09 -43.81
CA PHE A 34 3.30 -7.61 -44.77
C PHE A 34 2.83 -8.90 -45.42
N ALA A 35 2.25 -9.83 -44.66
CA ALA A 35 1.74 -11.09 -45.21
C ALA A 35 0.60 -10.83 -46.20
N SER A 36 -0.34 -9.93 -45.86
CA SER A 36 -1.44 -9.58 -46.76
C SER A 36 -0.93 -8.93 -48.04
N LYS A 37 0.00 -7.96 -47.95
CA LYS A 37 0.62 -7.32 -49.14
C LYS A 37 1.40 -8.34 -49.99
N TYR A 38 2.10 -9.27 -49.36
CA TYR A 38 2.83 -10.33 -50.05
C TYR A 38 1.90 -11.27 -50.83
N ILE A 39 0.80 -11.70 -50.22
CA ILE A 39 -0.20 -12.59 -50.83
C ILE A 39 -0.82 -11.93 -52.06
N VAL A 40 -1.20 -10.65 -51.93
CA VAL A 40 -1.75 -9.86 -53.05
C VAL A 40 -0.73 -9.72 -54.17
N ALA A 41 0.53 -9.37 -53.86
CA ALA A 41 1.59 -9.23 -54.86
C ALA A 41 1.92 -10.53 -55.59
N LYS A 42 1.66 -11.69 -54.96
CA LYS A 42 1.84 -13.02 -55.57
C LYS A 42 0.58 -13.56 -56.25
N ASN A 43 -0.51 -12.79 -56.30
CA ASN A 43 -1.83 -13.21 -56.82
C ASN A 43 -2.40 -14.47 -56.13
N LEU A 44 -2.05 -14.68 -54.87
CA LEU A 44 -2.48 -15.84 -54.06
C LEU A 44 -3.74 -15.55 -53.23
N SER A 45 -4.41 -14.42 -53.47
CA SER A 45 -5.58 -13.98 -52.71
C SER A 45 -6.73 -15.00 -52.71
N HIS A 46 -6.93 -15.70 -53.85
CA HIS A 46 -7.94 -16.75 -53.95
C HIS A 46 -7.63 -17.94 -53.02
N VAL A 47 -6.36 -18.41 -53.01
CA VAL A 47 -5.89 -19.49 -52.12
C VAL A 47 -6.02 -19.11 -50.65
N LEU A 48 -5.85 -17.82 -50.32
CA LEU A 48 -6.07 -17.34 -48.96
C LEU A 48 -7.54 -17.43 -48.57
N LEU A 49 -8.45 -17.01 -49.45
CA LEU A 49 -9.89 -17.07 -49.21
C LEU A 49 -10.41 -18.51 -49.12
N ASP A 50 -9.82 -19.45 -49.87
CA ASP A 50 -10.16 -20.87 -49.77
C ASP A 50 -9.74 -21.48 -48.41
N LYS A 51 -8.70 -20.91 -47.78
CA LYS A 51 -8.20 -21.36 -46.47
C LYS A 51 -8.80 -20.63 -45.29
N LEU A 52 -9.45 -19.49 -45.51
CA LEU A 52 -10.06 -18.68 -44.45
C LEU A 52 -11.58 -18.88 -44.46
N ASP A 53 -12.13 -19.22 -43.31
CA ASP A 53 -13.59 -19.37 -43.16
C ASP A 53 -14.35 -18.02 -43.08
N VAL A 54 -13.62 -16.90 -43.18
CA VAL A 54 -14.14 -15.52 -43.08
C VAL A 54 -13.38 -14.59 -44.01
N VAL A 55 -14.10 -13.60 -44.57
CA VAL A 55 -13.49 -12.52 -45.34
C VAL A 55 -12.59 -11.68 -44.42
N PRO A 56 -11.28 -11.55 -44.74
CA PRO A 56 -10.37 -10.82 -43.89
C PRO A 56 -10.60 -9.32 -43.96
N ILE A 57 -10.47 -8.65 -42.81
CA ILE A 57 -10.51 -7.19 -42.71
C ILE A 57 -9.29 -6.61 -43.44
N ALA A 58 -9.43 -5.41 -44.01
CA ALA A 58 -8.33 -4.71 -44.65
C ALA A 58 -7.10 -4.62 -43.70
N PRO A 59 -5.91 -5.02 -44.17
CA PRO A 59 -4.72 -5.10 -43.31
C PRO A 59 -4.27 -3.74 -42.78
N GLU A 60 -4.55 -2.67 -43.51
CA GLU A 60 -4.28 -1.29 -43.07
C GLU A 60 -5.21 -0.88 -41.92
N ASN A 61 -6.47 -1.33 -41.93
CA ASN A 61 -7.39 -1.09 -40.83
C ASN A 61 -6.89 -1.81 -39.56
N ILE A 62 -6.55 -3.10 -39.66
CA ILE A 62 -5.96 -3.85 -38.54
C ILE A 62 -4.75 -3.10 -37.97
N PHE A 63 -3.90 -2.58 -38.84
CA PHE A 63 -2.69 -1.85 -38.45
C PHE A 63 -3.00 -0.57 -37.67
N PHE A 64 -3.79 0.33 -38.25
CA PHE A 64 -4.05 1.63 -37.64
C PHE A 64 -4.97 1.54 -36.42
N THR A 65 -6.03 0.73 -36.45
CA THR A 65 -6.96 0.63 -35.33
C THR A 65 -6.32 -0.03 -34.12
N THR A 66 -5.53 -1.09 -34.32
CA THR A 66 -4.82 -1.76 -33.23
C THR A 66 -3.81 -0.82 -32.58
N LEU A 67 -2.97 -0.14 -33.36
CA LEU A 67 -1.99 0.80 -32.81
C LEU A 67 -2.66 1.97 -32.10
N PHE A 68 -3.79 2.45 -32.61
CA PHE A 68 -4.57 3.49 -31.96
C PHE A 68 -5.11 3.06 -30.60
N PHE A 69 -5.84 1.94 -30.52
CA PHE A 69 -6.36 1.45 -29.24
C PHE A 69 -5.24 1.07 -28.26
N PHE A 70 -4.16 0.47 -28.75
CA PHE A 70 -3.03 0.11 -27.92
C PHE A 70 -2.27 1.34 -27.39
N ALA A 71 -2.13 2.40 -28.19
CA ALA A 71 -1.54 3.65 -27.73
C ALA A 71 -2.38 4.30 -26.62
N ILE A 72 -3.71 4.35 -26.79
CA ILE A 72 -4.61 4.86 -25.75
C ILE A 72 -4.53 3.99 -24.49
N PHE A 73 -4.54 2.66 -24.66
CA PHE A 73 -4.34 1.71 -23.56
C PHE A 73 -3.08 2.02 -22.75
N LEU A 74 -1.94 2.21 -23.41
CA LEU A 74 -0.68 2.57 -22.73
C LEU A 74 -0.77 3.94 -22.05
N ILE A 75 -1.37 4.94 -22.69
CA ILE A 75 -1.54 6.29 -22.11
C ILE A 75 -2.37 6.23 -20.83
N VAL A 76 -3.49 5.51 -20.83
CA VAL A 76 -4.35 5.35 -19.65
C VAL A 76 -3.58 4.66 -18.52
N MET A 77 -2.85 3.58 -18.83
CA MET A 77 -2.04 2.86 -17.85
C MET A 77 -0.93 3.74 -17.24
N PHE A 78 -0.22 4.53 -18.06
CA PHE A 78 0.77 5.49 -17.57
C PHE A 78 0.16 6.61 -16.73
N TYR A 79 -1.01 7.12 -17.15
CA TYR A 79 -1.73 8.16 -16.42
C TYR A 79 -2.18 7.67 -15.04
N ARG A 80 -2.76 6.47 -14.97
CA ARG A 80 -3.17 5.85 -13.71
C ARG A 80 -1.96 5.61 -12.79
N GLU A 81 -0.84 5.12 -13.33
CA GLU A 81 0.39 4.95 -12.55
C GLU A 81 0.92 6.27 -11.97
N SER A 82 0.77 7.38 -12.71
CA SER A 82 1.12 8.72 -12.21
C SER A 82 0.24 9.16 -11.03
N ILE A 83 -1.07 8.87 -11.07
CA ILE A 83 -2.02 9.16 -9.99
C ILE A 83 -1.71 8.33 -8.74
N LEU A 84 -1.48 7.02 -8.92
CA LEU A 84 -1.10 6.08 -7.85
C LEU A 84 0.13 6.57 -7.08
N ASN A 85 1.16 7.04 -7.79
CA ASN A 85 2.37 7.57 -7.18
C ASN A 85 2.14 8.85 -6.36
N LYS A 86 1.08 9.61 -6.64
CA LYS A 86 0.70 10.82 -5.89
C LYS A 86 -0.17 10.54 -4.66
N LYS A 87 -0.52 9.27 -4.38
CA LYS A 87 -1.43 8.85 -3.29
C LYS A 87 -2.82 9.50 -3.34
N GLU A 88 -3.27 9.90 -4.53
CA GLU A 88 -4.66 10.31 -4.74
C GLU A 88 -5.57 9.07 -4.77
N GLU A 89 -6.84 9.21 -4.37
CA GLU A 89 -7.82 8.12 -4.45
C GLU A 89 -7.93 7.60 -5.88
N ILE A 90 -7.86 6.28 -6.05
CA ILE A 90 -7.96 5.63 -7.35
C ILE A 90 -9.41 5.73 -7.83
N ASN A 91 -9.61 6.28 -9.03
CA ASN A 91 -10.90 6.20 -9.69
C ASN A 91 -11.05 4.83 -10.38
N ASP A 92 -11.90 3.96 -9.83
CA ASP A 92 -12.15 2.60 -10.36
C ASP A 92 -12.52 2.59 -11.86
N TRP A 93 -13.06 3.69 -12.39
CA TRP A 93 -13.36 3.85 -13.82
C TRP A 93 -12.15 3.72 -14.74
N LEU A 94 -10.94 4.08 -14.29
CA LEU A 94 -9.72 3.97 -15.11
C LEU A 94 -9.36 2.50 -15.39
N ILE A 95 -9.60 1.61 -14.43
CA ILE A 95 -9.34 0.17 -14.60
C ILE A 95 -10.33 -0.43 -15.58
N VAL A 96 -11.61 -0.04 -15.47
CA VAL A 96 -12.64 -0.45 -16.44
C VAL A 96 -12.25 0.03 -17.84
N ALA A 97 -11.78 1.27 -17.97
CA ALA A 97 -11.30 1.80 -19.25
C ALA A 97 -10.12 0.98 -19.81
N GLU A 98 -9.16 0.58 -18.98
CA GLU A 98 -8.05 -0.27 -19.42
C GLU A 98 -8.47 -1.66 -19.87
N ILE A 99 -9.36 -2.32 -19.12
CA ILE A 99 -9.90 -3.63 -19.52
C ILE A 99 -10.63 -3.50 -20.86
N VAL A 100 -11.46 -2.47 -21.03
CA VAL A 100 -12.17 -2.21 -22.28
C VAL A 100 -11.19 -1.96 -23.43
N LEU A 101 -10.17 -1.12 -23.24
CA LEU A 101 -9.16 -0.84 -24.26
C LEU A 101 -8.30 -2.06 -24.62
N MET A 102 -7.99 -2.90 -23.64
CA MET A 102 -7.32 -4.17 -23.86
C MET A 102 -8.19 -5.13 -24.69
N ILE A 103 -9.49 -5.24 -24.38
CA ILE A 103 -10.45 -6.04 -25.18
C ILE A 103 -10.54 -5.48 -26.61
N LEU A 104 -10.67 -4.17 -26.79
CA LEU A 104 -10.72 -3.51 -28.10
C LEU A 104 -9.44 -3.77 -28.91
N THR A 105 -8.28 -3.72 -28.26
CA THR A 105 -6.99 -4.04 -28.89
C THR A 105 -6.94 -5.51 -29.30
N PHE A 106 -7.40 -6.42 -28.44
CA PHE A 106 -7.41 -7.86 -28.70
C PHE A 106 -8.35 -8.24 -29.86
N ILE A 107 -9.54 -7.63 -29.92
CA ILE A 107 -10.49 -7.79 -31.03
C ILE A 107 -9.90 -7.21 -32.32
N SER A 108 -9.27 -6.03 -32.26
CA SER A 108 -8.64 -5.39 -33.42
C SER A 108 -7.48 -6.22 -33.99
N LEU A 109 -6.75 -6.93 -33.12
CA LEU A 109 -5.74 -7.94 -33.46
C LEU A 109 -6.31 -9.27 -33.96
N GLN A 110 -7.62 -9.35 -34.17
CA GLN A 110 -8.31 -10.57 -34.58
C GLN A 110 -8.01 -11.76 -33.67
N PHE A 111 -7.95 -11.51 -32.35
CA PHE A 111 -7.74 -12.54 -31.34
C PHE A 111 -6.39 -13.29 -31.44
N SER A 112 -5.43 -12.76 -32.21
CA SER A 112 -4.17 -13.46 -32.48
C SER A 112 -3.16 -13.42 -31.34
N TYR A 113 -3.26 -12.46 -30.42
CA TYR A 113 -2.29 -12.30 -29.33
C TYR A 113 -2.99 -12.04 -27.99
N ASN A 114 -3.00 -13.05 -27.12
CA ASN A 114 -3.59 -12.99 -25.78
C ASN A 114 -2.57 -12.64 -24.66
N GLY A 115 -1.32 -12.28 -24.99
CA GLY A 115 -0.36 -11.83 -23.97
C GLY A 115 -0.77 -10.51 -23.28
N LEU A 116 -1.63 -9.71 -23.91
CA LEU A 116 -2.18 -8.47 -23.34
C LEU A 116 -2.94 -8.69 -22.03
N PHE A 117 -3.59 -9.85 -21.88
CA PHE A 117 -4.29 -10.20 -20.64
C PHE A 117 -3.32 -10.34 -19.46
N LEU A 118 -2.09 -10.83 -19.70
CA LEU A 118 -1.05 -10.91 -18.67
C LEU A 118 -0.59 -9.52 -18.22
N LEU A 119 -0.54 -8.56 -19.14
CA LEU A 119 -0.18 -7.18 -18.82
C LEU A 119 -1.23 -6.51 -17.93
N VAL A 120 -2.51 -6.57 -18.32
CA VAL A 120 -3.61 -6.02 -17.51
C VAL A 120 -3.72 -6.74 -16.17
N PHE A 121 -3.57 -8.06 -16.16
CA PHE A 121 -3.55 -8.83 -14.92
C PHE A 121 -2.43 -8.37 -13.99
N ALA A 122 -1.19 -8.26 -14.48
CA ALA A 122 -0.06 -7.79 -13.68
C ALA A 122 -0.29 -6.39 -13.13
N ASP A 123 -0.87 -5.52 -13.94
CA ASP A 123 -1.07 -4.12 -13.57
C ASP A 123 -2.21 -3.93 -12.53
N ILE A 124 -3.33 -4.66 -12.66
CA ILE A 124 -4.37 -4.73 -11.62
C ILE A 124 -3.79 -5.34 -10.34
N PHE A 125 -3.04 -6.44 -10.50
CA PHE A 125 -2.39 -7.12 -9.37
C PHE A 125 -1.48 -6.17 -8.61
N TYR A 126 -0.66 -5.35 -9.28
CA TYR A 126 0.22 -4.40 -8.59
C TYR A 126 -0.50 -3.29 -7.85
N SER A 127 -1.70 -2.92 -8.31
CA SER A 127 -2.46 -1.79 -7.77
C SER A 127 -3.29 -2.17 -6.54
N TYR A 128 -3.78 -3.41 -6.47
CA TYR A 128 -4.69 -3.85 -5.42
C TYR A 128 -4.11 -4.93 -4.50
N ALA A 129 -2.86 -5.33 -4.73
CA ALA A 129 -2.33 -6.45 -3.99
C ALA A 129 -1.92 -6.16 -2.57
N ASN A 130 -2.83 -6.39 -1.63
CA ASN A 130 -2.49 -6.54 -0.23
C ASN A 130 -2.60 -8.01 0.19
N PHE A 131 -1.46 -8.68 0.35
CA PHE A 131 -1.39 -10.12 0.62
C PHE A 131 -1.80 -10.53 2.05
N TYR A 132 -1.87 -9.57 2.97
CA TYR A 132 -1.97 -9.86 4.41
C TYR A 132 -3.39 -9.73 4.98
N ASN A 133 -4.33 -9.14 4.25
CA ASN A 133 -5.74 -9.12 4.68
C ASN A 133 -6.41 -10.47 4.34
N VAL A 134 -6.72 -11.27 5.35
CA VAL A 134 -7.36 -12.60 5.20
C VAL A 134 -8.71 -12.52 4.45
N LYS A 135 -9.45 -11.40 4.58
CA LYS A 135 -10.67 -11.15 3.78
C LYS A 135 -10.37 -10.94 2.29
N GLU A 136 -9.23 -10.34 1.96
CA GLU A 136 -8.79 -10.10 0.58
C GLU A 136 -8.18 -11.35 -0.06
N GLN A 137 -7.58 -12.26 0.73
CA GLN A 137 -7.06 -13.55 0.25
C GLN A 137 -8.11 -14.42 -0.48
N LYS A 138 -9.39 -14.35 -0.10
CA LYS A 138 -10.45 -15.09 -0.82
C LYS A 138 -10.75 -14.46 -2.19
N TYR A 139 -10.79 -13.14 -2.28
CA TYR A 139 -10.98 -12.44 -3.54
C TYR A 139 -9.79 -12.64 -4.49
N TRP A 140 -8.60 -12.88 -3.93
CA TRP A 140 -7.42 -13.20 -4.72
C TRP A 140 -7.47 -14.52 -5.46
N LEU A 141 -7.88 -15.59 -4.77
CA LEU A 141 -8.05 -16.88 -5.43
C LEU A 141 -9.07 -16.78 -6.55
N LEU A 142 -10.19 -16.07 -6.33
CA LEU A 142 -11.16 -15.79 -7.37
C LEU A 142 -10.57 -14.97 -8.52
N PHE A 143 -9.77 -13.95 -8.24
CA PHE A 143 -9.11 -13.13 -9.26
C PHE A 143 -8.12 -13.94 -10.11
N ILE A 144 -7.31 -14.80 -9.49
CA ILE A 144 -6.38 -15.71 -10.21
C ILE A 144 -7.17 -16.70 -11.08
N ILE A 145 -8.24 -17.29 -10.55
CA ILE A 145 -9.10 -18.22 -11.29
C ILE A 145 -9.75 -17.50 -12.48
N LEU A 146 -10.26 -16.28 -12.28
CA LEU A 146 -10.84 -15.46 -13.35
C LEU A 146 -9.80 -15.10 -14.41
N GLY A 147 -8.60 -14.66 -14.01
CA GLY A 147 -7.50 -14.37 -14.93
C GLY A 147 -7.07 -15.59 -15.75
N PHE A 148 -6.96 -16.75 -15.10
CA PHE A 148 -6.67 -18.01 -15.79
C PHE A 148 -7.80 -18.42 -16.75
N GLY A 149 -9.05 -18.30 -16.32
CA GLY A 149 -10.22 -18.55 -17.17
C GLY A 149 -10.25 -17.62 -18.40
N MET A 150 -9.91 -16.35 -18.22
CA MET A 150 -9.81 -15.37 -19.30
C MET A 150 -8.71 -15.73 -20.30
N LEU A 151 -7.54 -16.16 -19.83
CA LEU A 151 -6.45 -16.66 -20.69
C LEU A 151 -6.87 -17.89 -21.50
N LEU A 152 -7.56 -18.84 -20.87
CA LEU A 152 -8.10 -20.02 -21.58
C LEU A 152 -9.12 -19.61 -22.64
N ILE A 153 -10.12 -18.81 -22.29
CA ILE A 153 -11.17 -18.38 -23.23
C ILE A 153 -10.59 -17.55 -24.38
N SER A 154 -9.54 -16.77 -24.12
CA SER A 154 -8.84 -15.98 -25.13
C SER A 154 -7.93 -16.80 -26.06
N ASN A 155 -7.75 -18.10 -25.81
CA ASN A 155 -6.94 -18.94 -26.68
C ASN A 155 -7.59 -19.05 -28.07
N PHE A 156 -6.79 -18.82 -29.12
CA PHE A 156 -7.28 -18.81 -30.50
C PHE A 156 -7.93 -20.14 -30.89
N ASP A 157 -7.30 -21.28 -30.57
CA ASP A 157 -7.79 -22.60 -30.95
C ASP A 157 -9.17 -22.85 -30.32
N LEU A 158 -9.35 -22.50 -29.04
CA LEU A 158 -10.63 -22.63 -28.36
C LEU A 158 -11.68 -21.67 -28.92
N LEU A 159 -11.31 -20.42 -29.20
CA LEU A 159 -12.24 -19.43 -29.70
C LEU A 159 -12.70 -19.75 -31.14
N SER A 160 -11.81 -20.34 -31.95
CA SER A 160 -12.09 -20.77 -33.32
C SER A 160 -13.15 -21.88 -33.41
N LEU A 161 -13.36 -22.64 -32.34
CA LEU A 161 -14.44 -23.65 -32.25
C LEU A 161 -15.83 -23.01 -32.13
N VAL A 162 -15.92 -21.80 -31.57
CA VAL A 162 -17.18 -21.11 -31.30
C VAL A 162 -17.46 -20.06 -32.37
N MET A 163 -16.43 -19.37 -32.85
CA MET A 163 -16.53 -18.29 -33.83
C MET A 163 -15.55 -18.51 -34.97
N ARG A 164 -15.97 -18.22 -36.21
CA ARG A 164 -15.07 -18.28 -37.36
C ARG A 164 -14.10 -17.10 -37.29
N LEU A 165 -12.80 -17.37 -37.26
CA LEU A 165 -11.75 -16.36 -37.03
C LEU A 165 -10.59 -16.53 -38.02
N PRO A 166 -10.06 -15.43 -38.58
CA PRO A 166 -8.88 -15.48 -39.44
C PRO A 166 -7.61 -15.74 -38.62
N SER A 167 -6.98 -16.91 -38.81
CA SER A 167 -5.77 -17.26 -38.08
C SER A 167 -4.52 -16.62 -38.69
N LEU A 168 -3.70 -15.97 -37.86
CA LEU A 168 -2.42 -15.41 -38.31
C LEU A 168 -1.49 -16.49 -38.89
N ASP A 169 -1.57 -17.72 -38.38
CA ASP A 169 -0.76 -18.85 -38.88
C ASP A 169 -1.07 -19.19 -40.34
N VAL A 170 -2.32 -19.03 -40.80
CA VAL A 170 -2.66 -19.17 -42.22
C VAL A 170 -1.93 -18.13 -43.05
N TYR A 171 -1.87 -16.86 -42.64
CA TYR A 171 -1.10 -15.83 -43.34
C TYR A 171 0.39 -16.14 -43.39
N ILE A 172 0.96 -16.57 -42.26
CA ILE A 172 2.37 -16.94 -42.16
C ILE A 172 2.68 -18.15 -43.07
N SER A 173 1.73 -19.05 -43.28
CA SER A 173 1.87 -20.21 -44.17
C SER A 173 2.07 -19.88 -45.65
N PHE A 174 1.86 -18.62 -46.08
CA PHE A 174 2.15 -18.18 -47.44
C PHE A 174 3.61 -17.78 -47.64
N PHE A 175 4.37 -17.53 -46.57
CA PHE A 175 5.77 -17.19 -46.71
C PHE A 175 6.62 -18.41 -47.14
N PRO A 176 7.70 -18.18 -47.92
CA PRO A 176 8.71 -19.19 -48.20
C PRO A 176 9.29 -19.81 -46.92
N SER A 177 9.73 -21.07 -46.98
CA SER A 177 10.16 -21.84 -45.80
C SER A 177 11.17 -21.11 -44.90
N GLY A 178 12.17 -20.45 -45.49
CA GLY A 178 13.17 -19.68 -44.72
C GLY A 178 12.58 -18.51 -43.93
N SER A 179 11.83 -17.62 -44.60
CA SER A 179 11.15 -16.50 -43.95
C SER A 179 10.06 -16.94 -42.97
N ARG A 180 9.34 -18.03 -43.30
CA ARG A 180 8.30 -18.59 -42.45
C ARG A 180 8.86 -19.03 -41.10
N LEU A 181 9.99 -19.74 -41.11
CA LEU A 181 10.66 -20.18 -39.89
C LEU A 181 11.06 -18.99 -39.02
N ILE A 182 11.64 -17.94 -39.60
CA ILE A 182 12.04 -16.73 -38.85
C ILE A 182 10.82 -16.03 -38.24
N VAL A 183 9.74 -15.85 -39.01
CA VAL A 183 8.50 -15.24 -38.52
C VAL A 183 7.90 -16.10 -37.39
N MET A 184 7.73 -17.40 -37.59
CA MET A 184 7.22 -18.28 -36.51
C MET A 184 8.12 -18.28 -35.27
N PHE A 185 9.43 -18.25 -35.44
CA PHE A 185 10.38 -18.17 -34.33
C PHE A 185 10.19 -16.88 -33.53
N ILE A 186 10.15 -15.71 -34.19
CA ILE A 186 9.95 -14.43 -33.50
C ILE A 186 8.58 -14.41 -32.80
N LYS A 187 7.53 -14.89 -33.45
CA LYS A 187 6.18 -14.99 -32.85
C LYS A 187 6.21 -15.78 -31.54
N ASN A 188 6.76 -17.00 -31.59
CA ASN A 188 6.81 -17.90 -30.44
C ASN A 188 7.79 -17.42 -29.36
N PHE A 189 8.89 -16.78 -29.75
CA PHE A 189 9.86 -16.17 -28.84
C PHE A 189 9.22 -15.02 -28.07
N LEU A 190 8.54 -14.08 -28.74
CA LEU A 190 7.85 -12.96 -28.08
C LEU A 190 6.77 -13.45 -27.13
N TYR A 191 6.00 -14.47 -27.53
CA TYR A 191 4.97 -15.08 -26.68
C TYR A 191 5.57 -15.72 -25.42
N SER A 192 6.58 -16.57 -25.59
CA SER A 192 7.25 -17.25 -24.47
C SER A 192 7.96 -16.26 -23.54
N LEU A 193 8.64 -15.27 -24.13
CA LEU A 193 9.33 -14.24 -23.37
C LEU A 193 8.35 -13.37 -22.58
N ASN A 194 7.16 -13.10 -23.13
CA ASN A 194 6.11 -12.38 -22.42
C ASN A 194 5.67 -13.11 -21.14
N ILE A 195 5.42 -14.42 -21.22
CA ILE A 195 5.07 -15.24 -20.05
C ILE A 195 6.21 -15.24 -19.02
N ILE A 196 7.45 -15.40 -19.46
CA ILE A 196 8.62 -15.41 -18.55
C ILE A 196 8.77 -14.07 -17.85
N VAL A 197 8.71 -12.96 -18.59
CA VAL A 197 8.80 -11.61 -18.02
C VAL A 197 7.64 -11.35 -17.06
N PHE A 198 6.43 -11.79 -17.40
CA PHE A 198 5.27 -11.73 -16.51
C PHE A 198 5.53 -12.46 -15.19
N LEU A 199 6.02 -13.72 -15.23
CA LEU A 199 6.32 -14.50 -14.03
C LEU A 199 7.40 -13.84 -13.16
N ILE A 200 8.49 -13.37 -13.78
CA ILE A 200 9.54 -12.62 -13.07
C ILE A 200 8.96 -11.38 -12.41
N SER A 201 8.09 -10.67 -13.11
CA SER A 201 7.45 -9.46 -12.60
C SER A 201 6.55 -9.74 -11.39
N LEU A 202 5.76 -10.82 -11.45
CA LEU A 202 4.91 -11.25 -10.35
C LEU A 202 5.73 -11.66 -9.12
N VAL A 203 6.80 -12.42 -9.30
CA VAL A 203 7.71 -12.79 -8.19
C VAL A 203 8.38 -11.55 -7.59
N ALA A 204 8.90 -10.65 -8.42
CA ALA A 204 9.53 -9.41 -7.96
C ALA A 204 8.56 -8.56 -7.12
N TYR A 205 7.30 -8.47 -7.54
CA TYR A 205 6.27 -7.75 -6.80
C TYR A 205 5.90 -8.44 -5.49
N ILE A 206 5.72 -9.77 -5.48
CA ILE A 206 5.45 -10.51 -4.24
C ILE A 206 6.57 -10.28 -3.23
N MET A 207 7.83 -10.34 -3.67
CA MET A 207 8.98 -10.06 -2.80
C MET A 207 8.95 -8.62 -2.26
N TYR A 208 8.62 -7.64 -3.10
CA TYR A 208 8.45 -6.25 -2.67
C TYR A 208 7.34 -6.11 -1.62
N SER A 209 6.15 -6.65 -1.90
CA SER A 209 5.00 -6.60 -0.99
C SER A 209 5.31 -7.26 0.36
N VAL A 210 5.95 -8.43 0.37
CA VAL A 210 6.35 -9.12 1.61
C VAL A 210 7.36 -8.29 2.40
N ALA A 211 8.36 -7.72 1.73
CA ALA A 211 9.38 -6.90 2.39
C ALA A 211 8.81 -5.61 2.97
N GLU A 212 7.87 -4.96 2.27
CA GLU A 212 7.25 -3.72 2.74
C GLU A 212 6.31 -3.98 3.91
N ASN A 213 5.51 -5.05 3.86
CA ASN A 213 4.62 -5.40 4.97
C ASN A 213 5.40 -5.75 6.24
N HIS A 214 6.51 -6.49 6.13
CA HIS A 214 7.33 -6.80 7.29
C HIS A 214 7.92 -5.53 7.94
N LYS A 215 8.29 -4.53 7.13
CA LYS A 215 8.76 -3.24 7.60
C LYS A 215 7.65 -2.45 8.32
N ILE A 216 6.44 -2.42 7.76
CA ILE A 216 5.27 -1.76 8.38
C ILE A 216 4.94 -2.42 9.72
N GLU A 217 4.96 -3.75 9.79
CA GLU A 217 4.73 -4.50 11.03
C GLU A 217 5.77 -4.17 12.11
N GLU A 218 7.05 -4.05 11.73
CA GLU A 218 8.12 -3.68 12.64
C GLU A 218 7.97 -2.24 13.16
N GLU A 219 7.64 -1.28 12.27
CA GLU A 219 7.36 0.11 12.63
C GLU A 219 6.17 0.22 13.60
N LEU A 220 5.07 -0.52 13.33
CA LEU A 220 3.91 -0.58 14.24
C LEU A 220 4.29 -1.19 15.59
N ARG A 221 5.12 -2.23 15.61
CA ARG A 221 5.59 -2.84 16.87
C ARG A 221 6.46 -1.87 17.68
N MET A 222 7.34 -1.11 17.03
CA MET A 222 8.14 -0.09 17.69
C MET A 222 7.29 1.05 18.24
N ALA A 223 6.32 1.54 17.46
CA ALA A 223 5.38 2.57 17.91
C ALA A 223 4.53 2.10 19.10
N ALA A 224 4.05 0.85 19.08
CA ALA A 224 3.31 0.28 20.21
C ALA A 224 4.15 0.21 21.49
N ARG A 225 5.43 -0.18 21.38
CA ARG A 225 6.36 -0.21 22.52
C ARG A 225 6.63 1.18 23.09
N ALA A 226 6.90 2.16 22.22
CA ALA A 226 7.11 3.54 22.64
C ALA A 226 5.87 4.12 23.36
N ASN A 227 4.67 3.75 22.92
CA ASN A 227 3.43 4.17 23.58
C ASN A 227 3.28 3.57 24.99
N ILE A 228 3.61 2.28 25.15
CA ILE A 228 3.65 1.63 26.48
C ILE A 228 4.66 2.33 27.39
N GLU A 229 5.88 2.54 26.91
CA GLU A 229 6.95 3.17 27.70
C GLU A 229 6.58 4.60 28.11
N LEU A 230 5.96 5.39 27.21
CA LEU A 230 5.46 6.72 27.53
C LEU A 230 4.39 6.68 28.63
N ASN A 231 3.47 5.72 28.58
CA ASN A 231 2.43 5.57 29.59
C ASN A 231 3.02 5.21 30.97
N ASP A 232 4.06 4.36 30.99
CA ASP A 232 4.79 4.03 32.21
C ASP A 232 5.54 5.25 32.78
N TYR A 233 6.17 6.07 31.92
CA TYR A 233 6.81 7.33 32.34
C TYR A 233 5.80 8.33 32.92
N VAL A 234 4.63 8.48 32.31
CA VAL A 234 3.55 9.34 32.82
C VAL A 234 3.12 8.87 34.21
N SER A 235 2.87 7.56 34.36
CA SER A 235 2.48 6.97 35.66
C SER A 235 3.56 7.16 36.74
N LEU A 236 4.84 7.02 36.37
CA LEU A 236 5.95 7.27 37.28
C LEU A 236 6.07 8.76 37.66
N ALA A 237 5.91 9.66 36.68
CA ALA A 237 5.95 11.09 36.90
C ALA A 237 4.82 11.56 37.82
N GLU A 238 3.61 11.03 37.66
CA GLU A 238 2.47 11.27 38.57
C GLU A 238 2.81 10.84 40.01
N LYS A 239 3.36 9.64 40.18
CA LYS A 239 3.78 9.14 41.50
C LYS A 239 4.87 10.00 42.15
N ILE A 240 5.86 10.43 41.37
CA ILE A 240 6.92 11.34 41.86
C ILE A 240 6.33 12.70 42.24
N ALA A 241 5.39 13.22 41.46
CA ALA A 241 4.69 14.47 41.78
C ALA A 241 3.89 14.34 43.08
N GLU A 242 3.13 13.25 43.25
CA GLU A 242 2.39 12.95 44.48
C GLU A 242 3.34 12.86 45.69
N ASP A 243 4.43 12.10 45.59
CA ASP A 243 5.42 11.94 46.66
C ASP A 243 6.11 13.26 47.02
N LYS A 244 6.42 14.09 46.01
CA LYS A 244 7.01 15.42 46.22
C LYS A 244 6.04 16.33 46.95
N GLU A 245 4.76 16.25 46.60
CA GLU A 245 3.70 17.03 47.24
C GLU A 245 3.47 16.60 48.69
N ARG A 246 3.39 15.29 48.96
CA ARG A 246 3.34 14.75 50.32
C ARG A 246 4.53 15.23 51.17
N LYS A 247 5.75 15.23 50.62
CA LYS A 247 6.95 15.75 51.30
C LYS A 247 6.93 17.26 51.52
N ARG A 248 6.27 18.02 50.64
CA ARG A 248 6.06 19.47 50.80
C ARG A 248 5.09 19.72 51.96
N ILE A 249 3.94 19.07 51.94
CA ILE A 249 2.91 19.16 52.98
C ILE A 249 3.49 18.73 54.34
N ALA A 250 4.22 17.62 54.42
CA ALA A 250 4.83 17.17 55.68
C ALA A 250 5.81 18.19 56.28
N ARG A 251 6.58 18.90 55.44
CA ARG A 251 7.46 19.99 55.90
C ARG A 251 6.68 21.21 56.36
N GLU A 252 5.68 21.66 55.60
CA GLU A 252 4.80 22.76 56.03
C GLU A 252 4.12 22.45 57.36
N ILE A 253 3.58 21.24 57.52
CA ILE A 253 2.99 20.80 58.79
C ILE A 253 4.04 20.82 59.90
N HIS A 254 5.23 20.21 59.68
CA HIS A 254 6.29 20.18 60.68
C HIS A 254 6.72 21.57 61.13
N ASP A 255 6.89 22.52 60.20
CA ASP A 255 7.36 23.86 60.52
C ASP A 255 6.28 24.66 61.27
N THR A 256 5.01 24.58 60.85
CA THR A 256 3.88 25.21 61.57
C THR A 256 3.69 24.62 62.98
N LEU A 257 3.64 23.29 63.10
CA LEU A 257 3.46 22.63 64.40
C LEU A 257 4.68 22.82 65.31
N GLY A 258 5.90 22.74 64.76
CA GLY A 258 7.15 22.91 65.51
C GLY A 258 7.29 24.32 66.10
N HIS A 259 6.96 25.36 65.32
CA HIS A 259 6.92 26.72 65.83
C HIS A 259 5.84 26.92 66.90
N ALA A 260 4.63 26.43 66.67
CA ALA A 260 3.55 26.52 67.65
C ALA A 260 3.90 25.80 68.97
N LEU A 261 4.42 24.57 68.90
CA LEU A 261 4.81 23.77 70.08
C LEU A 261 5.94 24.42 70.88
N THR A 262 6.95 24.98 70.21
CA THR A 262 8.05 25.69 70.87
C THR A 262 7.53 26.94 71.59
N GLY A 263 6.64 27.71 70.94
CA GLY A 263 5.98 28.87 71.54
C GLY A 263 5.09 28.50 72.74
N ILE A 264 4.37 27.38 72.67
CA ILE A 264 3.57 26.84 73.77
C ILE A 264 4.47 26.45 74.94
N SER A 265 5.57 25.72 74.70
CA SER A 265 6.51 25.31 75.75
C SER A 265 7.09 26.52 76.48
N ALA A 266 7.62 27.50 75.73
CA ALA A 266 8.17 28.73 76.31
C ALA A 266 7.11 29.56 77.04
N GLY A 267 5.87 29.58 76.53
CA GLY A 267 4.75 30.25 77.18
C GLY A 267 4.34 29.58 78.50
N ILE A 268 4.36 28.25 78.57
CA ILE A 268 4.09 27.48 79.80
C ILE A 268 5.22 27.69 80.82
N ASP A 269 6.48 27.67 80.40
CA ASP A 269 7.63 27.94 81.27
C ASP A 269 7.51 29.34 81.91
N ALA A 270 7.12 30.35 81.11
CA ALA A 270 6.87 31.70 81.61
C ALA A 270 5.71 31.77 82.62
N VAL A 271 4.60 31.05 82.37
CA VAL A 271 3.47 30.98 83.29
C VAL A 271 3.88 30.36 84.64
N THR A 272 4.72 29.32 84.60
CA THR A 272 5.20 28.63 85.81
C THR A 272 6.02 29.56 86.70
N VAL A 273 6.80 30.47 86.12
CA VAL A 273 7.56 31.50 86.87
C VAL A 273 6.66 32.64 87.36
N LEU A 274 5.71 33.08 86.52
CA LEU A 274 4.86 34.24 86.81
C LEU A 274 3.73 33.96 87.81
N VAL A 275 3.27 32.71 87.94
CA VAL A 275 2.08 32.38 88.74
C VAL A 275 2.22 32.75 90.22
N ASP A 276 3.43 32.68 90.77
CA ASP A 276 3.72 32.99 92.17
C ASP A 276 4.05 34.48 92.42
N PHE A 277 4.49 35.21 91.37
CA PHE A 277 4.94 36.61 91.48
C PHE A 277 3.95 37.64 90.90
N ASP A 278 3.32 37.35 89.77
CA ASP A 278 2.31 38.19 89.11
C ASP A 278 1.20 37.33 88.45
N PRO A 279 0.14 36.98 89.21
CA PRO A 279 -0.94 36.11 88.72
C PRO A 279 -1.73 36.70 87.54
N ASN A 280 -1.79 38.03 87.40
CA ASN A 280 -2.53 38.68 86.33
C ASN A 280 -1.77 38.56 84.99
N HIS A 281 -0.46 38.74 85.01
CA HIS A 281 0.38 38.49 83.82
C HIS A 281 0.42 37.00 83.45
N ALA A 282 0.45 36.09 84.42
CA ALA A 282 0.35 34.65 84.17
C ALA A 282 -0.95 34.27 83.43
N LYS A 283 -2.10 34.85 83.83
CA LYS A 283 -3.39 34.68 83.13
C LYS A 283 -3.37 35.20 81.70
N SER A 284 -2.75 36.36 81.45
CA SER A 284 -2.61 36.91 80.10
C SER A 284 -1.75 36.01 79.22
N GLN A 285 -0.68 35.43 79.77
CA GLN A 285 0.20 34.55 79.01
C GLN A 285 -0.44 33.20 78.68
N LEU A 286 -1.24 32.64 79.60
CA LEU A 286 -2.09 31.47 79.32
C LEU A 286 -3.06 31.71 78.15
N LYS A 287 -3.63 32.92 78.07
CA LYS A 287 -4.51 33.29 76.95
C LYS A 287 -3.75 33.35 75.62
N ASN A 288 -2.57 33.96 75.60
CA ASN A 288 -1.70 33.98 74.42
C ASN A 288 -1.31 32.57 73.96
N VAL A 289 -0.95 31.68 74.89
CA VAL A 289 -0.66 30.27 74.58
C VAL A 289 -1.88 29.58 73.96
N SER A 290 -3.08 29.80 74.51
CA SER A 290 -4.32 29.25 73.96
C SER A 290 -4.64 29.76 72.55
N ASP A 291 -4.35 31.03 72.27
CA ASP A 291 -4.58 31.63 70.95
C ASP A 291 -3.58 31.06 69.91
N VAL A 292 -2.30 30.92 70.28
CA VAL A 292 -1.26 30.28 69.44
C VAL A 292 -1.61 28.81 69.12
N VAL A 293 -2.16 28.06 70.07
CA VAL A 293 -2.65 26.68 69.83
C VAL A 293 -3.77 26.66 68.80
N ARG A 294 -4.74 27.57 68.93
CA ARG A 294 -5.89 27.63 68.01
C ARG A 294 -5.45 28.00 66.59
N GLU A 295 -4.56 28.97 66.46
CA GLU A 295 -4.00 29.39 65.19
C GLU A 295 -3.18 28.27 64.54
N GLY A 296 -2.30 27.60 65.30
CA GLY A 296 -1.52 26.46 64.82
C GLY A 296 -2.38 25.28 64.33
N ILE A 297 -3.49 24.96 65.01
CA ILE A 297 -4.45 23.93 64.56
C ILE A 297 -5.13 24.35 63.25
N GLN A 298 -5.50 25.63 63.13
CA GLN A 298 -6.19 26.15 61.95
C GLN A 298 -5.28 26.17 60.72
N ASP A 299 -4.00 26.48 60.90
CA ASP A 299 -3.01 26.51 59.82
C ASP A 299 -2.64 25.10 59.34
N VAL A 300 -2.51 24.11 60.24
CA VAL A 300 -2.33 22.70 59.86
C VAL A 300 -3.52 22.20 59.03
N ARG A 301 -4.74 22.58 59.42
CA ARG A 301 -5.95 22.21 58.67
C ARG A 301 -5.96 22.83 57.27
N ARG A 302 -5.58 24.10 57.12
CA ARG A 302 -5.46 24.77 55.81
C ARG A 302 -4.41 24.13 54.91
N SER A 303 -3.31 23.63 55.47
CA SER A 303 -2.26 22.92 54.72
C SER A 303 -2.70 21.52 54.24
N LEU A 304 -3.73 20.93 54.84
CA LEU A 304 -4.33 19.65 54.44
C LEU A 304 -5.51 19.80 53.46
N GLU A 305 -6.12 20.98 53.38
CA GLU A 305 -7.28 21.28 52.52
C GLU A 305 -6.90 21.87 51.14
N LYS A 306 -5.60 22.11 50.89
CA LYS A 306 -5.06 22.57 49.59
C LYS A 306 -4.63 21.39 48.72
#